data_AF-A0A6F9XLS4-F1
#
_entry.id   AF-A0A6F9XLS4-F1
#
_cell.length_a   1.000
_cell.length_b   1.000
_cell.length_c   1.000
_cell.angle_alpha   90.00
_cell.angle_beta   90.00
_cell.angle_gamma   90.00
#
_symmetry.space_group_name_H-M   'P 1'
#
loop_
_entity.id
_entity.type
_entity.pdbx_description
1 polymer ?
#
loop_
_entity_poly.entity_id
_entity_poly.type
_entity_poly.pdbx_seq_one_letter_code
_entity_poly.pdbx_strand_id
1 'polypeptide(L)' 'MLCVQKVRLYPNQIMKQVLDDLCDYSRYCWNQGIALWNDMYDASLVLGDKKLRPSERKVRDELVANKEDWQY' A
#
# COMPACT_ATOMS: atom_id res chain seq x y z
N MET A 1 -5.95 -0.08 -28.09
CA MET A 1 -7.14 0.12 -27.23
C MET A 1 -7.27 -1.11 -26.34
N LEU A 2 -6.98 -1.00 -25.04
CA LEU A 2 -7.10 -2.12 -24.10
C LEU A 2 -8.58 -2.27 -23.71
N CYS A 3 -9.21 -3.36 -24.14
CA CYS A 3 -10.51 -3.77 -23.60
C CYS A 3 -10.28 -4.53 -22.30
N VAL A 4 -10.71 -3.96 -21.17
CA VAL A 4 -10.65 -4.64 -19.87
C VAL A 4 -11.82 -5.62 -19.80
N GLN A 5 -11.51 -6.92 -19.78
CA GLN A 5 -12.52 -7.96 -19.65
C GLN A 5 -12.62 -8.39 -18.18
N LYS A 6 -13.78 -8.16 -17.55
CA LYS A 6 -14.04 -8.63 -16.18
C LYS A 6 -14.56 -10.06 -16.25
N VAL A 7 -13.79 -11.01 -15.72
CA VAL A 7 -14.17 -12.42 -15.63
C VAL A 7 -14.34 -12.81 -14.17
N ARG A 8 -15.45 -13.49 -13.84
CA ARG A 8 -15.67 -14.06 -12.50
C ARG A 8 -15.00 -15.43 -12.42
N LEU A 9 -14.03 -15.56 -11.53
CA LEU A 9 -13.32 -16.82 -11.29
C LEU A 9 -13.96 -17.58 -10.11
N TYR A 10 -13.86 -18.91 -10.14
CA TYR A 10 -14.23 -19.80 -9.03
C TYR A 10 -13.00 -20.61 -8.58
N PRO A 11 -12.02 -19.96 -7.94
CA PRO A 11 -10.78 -20.62 -7.55
C PRO A 11 -11.04 -21.63 -6.43
N ASN A 12 -10.45 -22.83 -6.57
CA ASN A 12 -10.34 -23.79 -5.49
C ASN A 12 -9.30 -23.32 -4.44
N GLN A 13 -9.11 -24.09 -3.37
CA GLN A 13 -8.22 -23.68 -2.27
C GLN A 13 -6.78 -23.41 -2.74
N ILE A 14 -6.25 -24.25 -3.64
CA ILE A 14 -4.90 -24.10 -4.18
C ILE A 14 -4.78 -22.81 -5.01
N MET A 15 -5.76 -22.53 -5.87
CA MET A 15 -5.77 -21.33 -6.70
C MET A 15 -5.87 -20.05 -5.87
N LYS A 16 -6.62 -20.06 -4.77
CA LYS A 16 -6.69 -18.91 -3.86
C LYS A 16 -5.33 -18.61 -3.25
N GLN A 17 -4.63 -19.65 -2.79
CA GLN A 17 -3.31 -19.49 -2.20
C GLN A 17 -2.31 -18.88 -3.17
N VAL A 18 -2.26 -19.37 -4.42
CA VAL A 18 -1.39 -18.77 -5.45
C VAL A 18 -1.74 -17.29 -5.72
N LEU A 19 -3.03 -16.95 -5.78
CA LEU A 19 -3.45 -15.56 -5.98
C LEU A 19 -3.07 -14.66 -4.81
N ASP A 20 -3.20 -15.16 -3.58
CA ASP A 20 -2.78 -14.43 -2.39
C ASP A 20 -1.26 -14.25 -2.37
N ASP A 21 -0.49 -15.31 -2.60
CA ASP A 21 0.98 -15.26 -2.67
C ASP A 21 1.47 -14.23 -3.72
N LEU A 22 0.80 -14.15 -4.87
CA LEU A 22 1.11 -13.18 -5.93
C LEU A 22 0.76 -11.73 -5.56
N CYS A 23 -0.26 -11.53 -4.73
CA CYS A 23 -0.71 -10.21 -4.29
C CYS A 23 -0.10 -9.77 -2.95
N ASP A 24 0.62 -10.64 -2.26
CA ASP A 24 1.07 -10.40 -0.89
C ASP A 24 2.02 -9.22 -0.78
N TYR A 25 2.93 -9.04 -1.73
CA TYR A 25 3.84 -7.89 -1.71
C TYR A 25 3.11 -6.56 -1.99
N SER A 26 2.19 -6.52 -2.95
CA SER A 26 1.39 -5.30 -3.20
C SER A 26 0.48 -4.96 -2.02
N ARG A 27 -0.12 -5.98 -1.40
CA ARG A 27 -0.95 -5.83 -0.20
C ARG A 27 -0.10 -5.36 0.98
N TYR A 28 1.11 -5.88 1.14
CA TYR A 28 2.08 -5.45 2.14
C TYR A 28 2.44 -3.96 1.97
N CYS A 29 2.88 -3.54 0.78
CA CYS A 29 3.23 -2.14 0.50
C CYS A 29 2.05 -1.19 0.73
N TRP A 30 0.83 -1.62 0.35
CA TRP A 30 -0.38 -0.85 0.61
C TRP A 30 -0.63 -0.67 2.12
N ASN A 31 -0.56 -1.74 2.90
CA ASN A 31 -0.77 -1.68 4.35
C ASN A 31 0.29 -0.81 5.04
N GLN A 32 1.55 -0.89 4.62
CA GLN A 32 2.62 0.00 5.10
C GLN A 32 2.31 1.47 4.80
N GLY A 33 1.86 1.79 3.58
CA GLY A 33 1.48 3.15 3.21
C GLY A 33 0.30 3.68 4.01
N ILE A 34 -0.72 2.86 4.25
CA ILE A 34 -1.87 3.23 5.08
C ILE A 34 -1.45 3.48 6.54
N ALA A 35 -0.59 2.62 7.11
CA ALA A 35 -0.08 2.80 8.46
C ALA A 35 0.68 4.14 8.60
N LEU A 36 1.65 4.36 7.71
CA LEU A 36 2.44 5.60 7.72
C LEU A 36 1.57 6.85 7.49
N TRP A 37 0.55 6.75 6.63
CA TRP A 37 -0.40 7.83 6.43
C TRP A 37 -1.10 8.23 7.74
N ASN A 38 -1.55 7.26 8.52
CA ASN A 38 -2.21 7.51 9.79
C ASN A 38 -1.25 8.16 10.79
N ASP A 39 -0.02 7.65 10.89
CA ASP A 39 1.00 8.20 11.78
C ASP A 39 1.31 9.68 11.46
N MET A 40 1.49 10.00 10.17
CA MET A 40 1.69 11.38 9.71
C MET A 40 0.47 12.27 10.01
N TYR A 41 -0.73 11.73 9.86
CA TYR A 41 -1.96 12.47 10.15
C TYR A 41 -2.08 12.77 11.64
N ASP A 42 -1.84 11.78 12.49
CA ASP A 42 -1.88 11.93 13.95
C ASP A 42 -0.81 12.92 14.42
N ALA A 43 0.41 12.84 13.88
CA ALA A 43 1.45 13.82 14.15
C ALA A 43 1.02 15.26 13.77
N SER A 44 0.34 15.41 12.63
CA SER A 44 -0.19 16.71 12.19
C SER A 44 -1.27 17.26 13.13
N LEU A 45 -2.09 16.39 13.73
CA LEU A 45 -3.12 16.77 14.70
C LEU A 45 -2.49 17.20 16.02
N VAL A 46 -1.53 16.41 16.53
CA VAL A 46 -0.82 16.70 17.78
C VAL A 46 -0.07 18.03 17.71
N LEU A 47 0.58 18.31 16.58
CA LEU A 47 1.33 19.56 16.37
C LEU A 47 0.47 20.73 15.90
N GLY A 48 -0.79 20.47 15.53
CA GLY A 48 -1.72 21.48 15.00
C GLY A 48 -1.30 22.08 13.65
N ASP A 49 -0.28 21.54 12.99
CA ASP A 49 0.25 22.05 11.72
C ASP A 49 -0.32 21.27 10.53
N LYS A 50 -1.16 21.95 9.75
CA LYS A 50 -1.77 21.40 8.54
C LYS A 50 -0.74 21.07 7.45
N LYS A 51 0.45 21.68 7.47
CA LYS A 51 1.52 21.38 6.52
C LYS A 51 2.08 19.97 6.71
N LEU A 52 1.96 19.40 7.90
CA LEU A 52 2.42 18.05 8.23
C LEU A 52 1.45 16.96 7.79
N ARG A 53 0.25 17.32 7.31
CA ARG A 53 -0.71 16.34 6.81
C ARG A 53 -0.08 15.45 5.73
N PRO A 54 -0.42 14.16 5.72
CA PRO A 54 0.05 13.23 4.72
C PRO A 54 -0.44 13.62 3.33
N SER A 55 0.36 13.24 2.34
CA SER A 55 -0.02 13.24 0.93
C SER A 55 0.57 12.00 0.28
N GLU A 56 0.02 11.59 -0.86
CA GLU A 56 0.48 10.39 -1.58
C GLU A 56 1.99 10.44 -1.84
N ARG A 57 2.50 11.59 -2.29
CA ARG A 57 3.93 11.79 -2.54
C ARG A 57 4.76 11.67 -1.28
N LYS A 58 4.35 12.31 -0.18
CA LYS A 58 5.09 12.25 1.08
C LYS A 58 5.20 10.84 1.63
N VAL A 59 4.09 10.11 1.67
CA VAL A 59 4.05 8.72 2.15
C VAL A 59 4.92 7.83 1.26
N ARG A 60 4.81 7.96 -0.06
CA ARG A 60 5.63 7.20 -1.00
C ARG A 60 7.12 7.52 -0.84
N ASP A 61 7.48 8.79 -0.78
CA ASP A 61 8.88 9.21 -0.73
C ASP A 61 9.54 8.73 0.59
N GLU A 62 8.79 8.75 1.70
CA GLU A 62 9.25 8.20 2.99
C GLU A 62 9.39 6.67 2.97
N LEU A 63 8.44 5.95 2.37
CA LEU A 63 8.54 4.49 2.20
C LEU A 63 9.71 4.09 1.30
N VAL A 64 9.98 4.88 0.25
CA VAL A 64 11.12 4.65 -0.66
C VAL A 64 12.45 4.96 0.03
N ALA A 65 12.50 6.01 0.85
CA ALA A 65 13.70 6.37 1.60
C ALA A 65 14.09 5.33 2.65
N ASN A 66 13.10 4.71 3.29
CA ASN A 66 13.29 3.67 4.32
C ASN A 66 13.04 2.25 3.77
N LYS A 67 13.18 2.07 2.45
CA LYS A 67 12.95 0.78 1.79
C LYS A 67 14.06 -0.20 2.17
N GLU A 68 13.68 -1.36 2.66
CA GLU A 68 14.63 -2.44 2.96
C GLU A 68 15.18 -3.08 1.68
N ASP A 69 16.40 -3.62 1.72
CA ASP A 69 17.08 -4.21 0.55
C ASP A 69 16.29 -5.35 -0.13
N TRP A 70 15.44 -6.06 0.63
CA TRP A 70 14.63 -7.17 0.12
C TRP A 70 13.32 -6.72 -0.54
N GLN A 71 12.91 -5.46 -0.35
CA GLN A 71 11.73 -4.90 -0.98
C GLN A 71 12.08 -4.54 -2.43
N TYR A 72 11.40 -5.11 -3.42
CA TYR A 72 11.61 -4.85 -4.86
C TYR A 72 10.57 -3.89 -5.43
#